data_AF-A0A0R3R4F7-F1
#
_entry.id   AF-A0A0R3R4F7-F1
#
_cell.length_a   1.000
_cell.length_b   1.000
_cell.length_c   1.000
_cell.angle_alpha   90.00
_cell.angle_beta   90.00
_cell.angle_gamma   90.00
#
_symmetry.space_group_name_H-M   'P 1'
#
loop_
_entity.id
_entity.type
_entity.pdbx_description
1 polymer ?
#
loop_
_entity_poly.entity_id
_entity_poly.type
_entity_poly.pdbx_seq_one_letter_code
_entity_poly.pdbx_strand_id
1 'polypeptide(L)'
;MKLLEIISGEKLGKPNRGRMRVQKIENLNKTLDFLKKKRIQLENIGAEDILDRNERLILGLIWTIILRFQIDTISIPMDEESGERKHAKDALLLWCQRKTAGYANSKVENFTTSWRNGLAFNALIHSHRPDLINYESLSPQDAIGNLNNAFDVAEKKLDIARLLDAEDVNVAHPDEKSIITYVSLYYHHFAKQKTEMTGARRVAKIVGSLMSSDQLQEDYEALCSELLLWIQQTITMLNDRKFPNSLKGIQDQLLAFKNYRTVEKPPKYVFFFLFISLFHNN
;
A
#
# COMPACT_ATOMS: atom_id res chain seq x y z
N MET A 1 28.95 1.75 10.32
CA MET A 1 29.01 1.47 8.87
C MET A 1 27.85 0.59 8.39
N LYS A 2 27.85 -0.75 8.59
CA LYS A 2 26.80 -1.64 8.02
C LYS A 2 25.35 -1.20 8.27
N LEU A 3 25.04 -0.74 9.48
CA LEU A 3 23.71 -0.22 9.81
C LEU A 3 23.28 0.89 8.83
N LEU A 4 24.15 1.87 8.59
CA LEU A 4 23.87 2.98 7.67
C LEU A 4 23.72 2.48 6.23
N GLU A 5 24.50 1.49 5.82
CA GLU A 5 24.37 0.90 4.48
C GLU A 5 23.00 0.24 4.27
N ILE A 6 22.52 -0.48 5.29
CA ILE A 6 21.21 -1.17 5.24
C ILE A 6 20.07 -0.15 5.21
N ILE A 7 20.05 0.81 6.13
CA ILE A 7 18.92 1.75 6.24
C ILE A 7 18.91 2.82 5.14
N SER A 8 20.05 3.11 4.51
CA SER A 8 20.13 4.09 3.41
C SER A 8 20.09 3.45 2.03
N GLY A 9 20.39 2.16 1.90
CA GLY A 9 20.57 1.47 0.62
C GLY A 9 21.89 1.83 -0.10
N GLU A 10 22.75 2.65 0.49
CA GLU A 10 24.01 3.12 -0.12
C GLU A 10 25.23 2.45 0.50
N LYS A 11 26.24 2.13 -0.32
CA LYS A 11 27.50 1.56 0.18
C LYS A 11 28.40 2.65 0.74
N LEU A 12 28.94 2.44 1.94
CA LEU A 12 29.90 3.33 2.59
C LEU A 12 31.37 2.94 2.31
N GLY A 13 31.58 1.95 1.45
CA GLY A 13 32.89 1.44 1.08
C GLY A 13 33.40 0.36 2.05
N LYS A 14 34.60 -0.18 1.76
CA LYS A 14 35.16 -1.26 2.59
C LYS A 14 35.64 -0.72 3.94
N PRO A 15 35.21 -1.31 5.08
CA PRO A 15 35.70 -0.93 6.39
C PRO A 15 37.15 -1.39 6.56
N ASN A 16 37.96 -0.57 7.23
CA ASN A 16 39.28 -0.97 7.69
C ASN A 16 39.13 -2.09 8.74
N ARG A 17 39.75 -3.25 8.49
CA ARG A 17 39.59 -4.44 9.35
C ARG A 17 40.58 -4.55 10.50
N GLY A 18 41.56 -3.66 10.55
CA GLY A 18 42.57 -3.71 11.60
C GLY A 18 42.01 -3.31 12.98
N ARG A 19 42.71 -3.74 14.03
CA ARG A 19 42.26 -3.60 15.42
C ARG A 19 42.74 -2.31 16.11
N MET A 20 43.64 -1.56 15.46
CA MET A 20 44.25 -0.37 16.04
C MET A 20 43.23 0.77 16.20
N ARG A 21 43.44 1.61 17.22
CA ARG A 21 42.59 2.78 17.51
C ARG A 21 42.39 3.66 16.28
N VAL A 22 43.46 4.02 15.58
CA VAL A 22 43.42 4.88 14.38
C VAL A 22 42.50 4.31 13.29
N GLN A 23 42.52 2.99 13.05
CA GLN A 23 41.68 2.35 12.05
C GLN A 23 40.19 2.36 12.44
N LYS A 24 39.89 2.24 13.74
CA LYS A 24 38.52 2.38 14.25
C LYS A 24 38.01 3.82 14.10
N ILE A 25 38.85 4.81 14.41
CA ILE A 25 38.54 6.23 14.21
C ILE A 25 38.27 6.51 12.73
N GLU A 26 39.09 6.00 11.81
CA GLU A 26 38.84 6.16 10.36
C GLU A 26 37.48 5.59 9.91
N ASN A 27 37.10 4.41 10.41
CA ASN A 27 35.78 3.82 10.10
C ASN A 27 34.62 4.66 10.67
N LEU A 28 34.81 5.25 11.85
CA LEU A 28 33.83 6.14 12.47
C LEU A 28 33.73 7.46 11.70
N ASN A 29 34.85 8.08 11.31
CA ASN A 29 34.87 9.28 10.48
C ASN A 29 34.14 9.05 9.14
N LYS A 30 34.39 7.91 8.46
CA LYS A 30 33.62 7.54 7.25
C LYS A 30 32.10 7.50 7.52
N THR A 31 31.69 7.01 8.69
CA THR A 31 30.28 6.94 9.11
C THR A 31 29.71 8.34 9.37
N LEU A 32 30.45 9.18 10.10
CA LEU A 32 30.03 10.56 10.43
C LEU A 32 29.98 11.45 9.18
N ASP A 33 30.96 11.33 8.28
CA ASP A 33 30.99 12.08 7.03
C ASP A 33 29.84 11.69 6.10
N PHE A 34 29.45 10.41 6.08
CA PHE A 34 28.26 9.98 5.36
C PHE A 34 26.99 10.66 5.90
N LEU A 35 26.83 10.73 7.21
CA LEU A 35 25.69 11.43 7.83
C LEU A 35 25.71 12.93 7.52
N LYS A 36 26.89 13.59 7.58
CA LYS A 36 27.04 15.00 7.17
C LYS A 36 26.64 15.22 5.71
N LYS A 37 27.03 14.33 4.79
CA LYS A 37 26.62 14.39 3.37
C LYS A 37 25.12 14.28 3.18
N LYS A 38 24.43 13.53 4.05
CA LYS A 38 22.96 13.46 4.12
C LYS A 38 22.30 14.68 4.79
N ARG A 39 23.06 15.78 5.01
CA ARG A 39 22.62 17.02 5.67
C ARG A 39 22.10 16.80 7.09
N ILE A 40 22.67 15.82 7.79
CA ILE A 40 22.40 15.56 9.20
C ILE A 40 23.37 16.40 10.02
N GLN A 41 22.84 17.26 10.88
CA GLN A 41 23.64 18.07 11.79
C GLN A 41 24.11 17.20 12.96
N LEU A 42 25.41 17.07 13.10
CA LEU A 42 26.08 16.35 14.16
C LEU A 42 26.82 17.37 15.03
N GLU A 43 26.08 18.07 15.88
CA GLU A 43 26.68 19.03 16.81
C GLU A 43 27.38 18.27 17.94
N ASN A 44 28.68 18.54 18.12
CA ASN A 44 29.48 18.04 19.23
C ASN A 44 29.64 16.49 19.31
N ILE A 45 29.65 15.79 18.18
CA ILE A 45 29.93 14.34 18.12
C ILE A 45 31.17 14.07 17.26
N GLY A 46 32.27 13.67 17.90
CA GLY A 46 33.49 13.20 17.26
C GLY A 46 33.58 11.67 17.17
N ALA A 47 34.52 11.17 16.37
CA ALA A 47 34.81 9.74 16.29
C ALA A 47 35.47 9.23 17.58
N GLU A 48 36.27 10.06 18.27
CA GLU A 48 36.84 9.73 19.57
C GLU A 48 35.75 9.48 20.61
N ASP A 49 34.73 10.34 20.68
CA ASP A 49 33.63 10.21 21.65
C ASP A 49 32.94 8.85 21.59
N ILE A 50 32.72 8.36 20.36
CA ILE A 50 32.09 7.05 20.12
C ILE A 50 33.05 5.92 20.49
N LEU A 51 34.32 6.07 20.15
CA LEU A 51 35.32 5.04 20.41
C LEU A 51 35.63 4.90 21.90
N ASP A 52 35.62 6.02 22.62
CA ASP A 52 35.87 6.13 24.06
C ASP A 52 34.59 5.89 24.90
N ARG A 53 33.51 5.45 24.24
CA ARG A 53 32.26 5.01 24.87
C ARG A 53 31.53 6.11 25.64
N ASN A 54 31.49 7.32 25.10
CA ASN A 54 30.62 8.37 25.62
C ASN A 54 29.14 8.01 25.35
N GLU A 55 28.49 7.36 26.32
CA GLU A 55 27.13 6.83 26.19
C GLU A 55 26.11 7.89 25.77
N ARG A 56 26.21 9.10 26.33
CA ARG A 56 25.30 10.21 26.00
C ARG A 56 25.40 10.61 24.53
N LEU A 57 26.62 10.74 24.00
CA LEU A 57 26.84 11.12 22.61
C LEU A 57 26.49 9.97 21.66
N ILE A 58 26.74 8.72 22.06
CA ILE A 58 26.35 7.54 21.29
C ILE A 58 24.82 7.45 21.18
N LEU A 59 24.09 7.60 22.30
CA LEU A 59 22.62 7.63 22.28
C LEU A 59 22.07 8.79 21.46
N GLY A 60 22.71 9.97 21.57
CA GLY A 60 22.39 11.12 20.73
C GLY A 60 22.56 10.83 19.23
N LEU A 61 23.66 10.18 18.85
CA LEU A 61 23.93 9.78 17.47
C LEU A 61 22.90 8.76 16.96
N ILE A 62 22.60 7.72 17.74
CA ILE A 62 21.61 6.70 17.38
C ILE A 62 20.23 7.32 17.22
N TRP A 63 19.83 8.22 18.12
CA TRP A 63 18.58 8.97 18.00
C TRP A 63 18.52 9.78 16.71
N THR A 64 19.58 10.52 16.37
CA THR A 64 19.63 11.31 15.14
C THR A 64 19.50 10.42 13.89
N ILE A 65 20.09 9.23 13.91
CA ILE A 65 19.94 8.25 12.83
C ILE A 65 18.48 7.76 12.74
N ILE A 66 17.86 7.37 13.86
CA ILE A 66 16.45 6.93 13.88
C ILE A 66 15.53 8.06 13.37
N LEU A 67 15.70 9.27 13.90
CA LEU A 67 14.93 10.44 13.50
C LEU A 67 15.00 10.63 11.98
N ARG A 68 16.20 10.58 11.38
CA ARG A 68 16.40 10.88 9.96
C ARG A 68 15.97 9.78 9.01
N PHE A 69 16.24 8.53 9.34
CA PHE A 69 15.99 7.41 8.43
C PHE A 69 14.64 6.74 8.65
N GLN A 70 14.05 6.89 9.84
CA GLN A 70 12.79 6.24 10.19
C GLN A 70 11.67 7.26 10.38
N ILE A 71 11.86 8.31 11.17
CA ILE A 71 10.78 9.25 11.49
C ILE A 71 10.56 10.27 10.36
N ASP A 72 11.60 10.90 9.84
CA ASP A 72 11.50 11.95 8.81
C ASP A 72 10.95 11.45 7.46
N THR A 73 10.87 10.13 7.26
CA THR A 73 10.25 9.51 6.08
C THR A 73 8.71 9.47 6.18
N ILE A 74 8.15 9.76 7.35
CA ILE A 74 6.71 9.75 7.61
C ILE A 74 6.08 11.01 7.01
N SER A 75 5.30 10.84 5.96
CA SER A 75 4.48 11.90 5.37
C SER A 75 3.01 11.49 5.42
N ILE A 76 2.17 12.39 5.91
CA ILE A 76 0.72 12.20 5.96
C ILE A 76 0.12 13.30 5.10
N PRO A 77 -0.62 12.96 4.03
CA PRO A 77 -1.36 13.96 3.27
C PRO A 77 -2.35 14.64 4.22
N MET A 78 -2.20 15.95 4.35
CA MET A 78 -3.15 16.83 5.02
C MET A 78 -3.91 17.63 3.97
N ASP A 79 -5.09 18.08 4.32
CA ASP A 79 -5.85 19.04 3.53
C ASP A 79 -5.00 20.31 3.35
N GLU A 80 -4.97 20.82 2.13
CA GLU A 80 -3.96 21.77 1.58
C GLU A 80 -3.91 23.15 2.26
N GLU A 81 -4.70 23.40 3.31
CA GLU A 81 -4.87 24.73 3.93
C GLU A 81 -3.73 25.14 4.87
N SER A 82 -2.96 24.21 5.44
CA SER A 82 -1.77 24.57 6.24
C SER A 82 -0.50 24.32 5.44
N GLY A 83 -0.04 25.32 4.68
CA GLY A 83 1.15 25.29 3.81
C GLY A 83 2.51 25.06 4.52
N GLU A 84 2.51 24.60 5.77
CA GLU A 84 3.72 24.26 6.52
C GLU A 84 3.88 22.73 6.60
N ARG A 85 5.04 22.23 6.16
CA ARG A 85 5.46 20.86 6.47
C ARG A 85 5.63 20.76 7.99
N LYS A 86 4.63 20.20 8.67
CA LYS A 86 4.77 19.84 10.08
C LYS A 86 5.97 18.93 10.26
N HIS A 87 6.67 19.07 11.40
CA HIS A 87 7.77 18.18 11.74
C HIS A 87 7.29 16.72 11.72
N ALA A 88 8.13 15.78 11.31
CA ALA A 88 7.72 14.38 11.14
C ALA A 88 7.19 13.72 12.43
N LYS A 89 7.62 14.21 13.59
CA LYS A 89 7.04 13.89 14.90
C LYS A 89 5.55 14.27 14.99
N ASP A 90 5.19 15.46 14.55
CA ASP A 90 3.80 15.94 14.59
C ASP A 90 2.92 15.19 13.59
N ALA A 91 3.50 14.83 12.43
CA ALA A 91 2.84 13.93 11.51
C ALA A 91 2.54 12.59 12.21
N LEU A 92 3.55 11.94 12.79
CA LEU A 92 3.34 10.69 13.53
C LEU A 92 2.29 10.83 14.65
N LEU A 93 2.28 11.95 15.37
CA LEU A 93 1.28 12.23 16.41
C LEU A 93 -0.12 12.31 15.82
N LEU A 94 -0.28 13.06 14.73
CA LEU A 94 -1.55 13.20 14.02
C LEU A 94 -2.04 11.85 13.48
N TRP A 95 -1.14 10.99 12.99
CA TRP A 95 -1.50 9.63 12.59
C TRP A 95 -2.04 8.84 13.77
N CYS A 96 -1.37 8.89 14.93
CA CYS A 96 -1.84 8.20 16.12
C CYS A 96 -3.24 8.67 16.52
N GLN A 97 -3.43 10.00 16.59
CA GLN A 97 -4.72 10.61 16.91
C GLN A 97 -5.84 10.20 15.95
N ARG A 98 -5.57 10.21 14.63
CA ARG A 98 -6.55 9.78 13.63
C ARG A 98 -6.91 8.31 13.78
N LYS A 99 -5.97 7.46 14.21
CA LYS A 99 -6.18 6.02 14.35
C LYS A 99 -6.80 5.61 15.68
N THR A 100 -6.56 6.35 16.75
CA THR A 100 -7.19 6.12 18.06
C THR A 100 -8.44 6.96 18.28
N ALA A 101 -8.85 7.79 17.30
CA ALA A 101 -10.11 8.52 17.34
C ALA A 101 -11.30 7.55 17.51
N GLY A 102 -12.16 7.82 18.49
CA GLY A 102 -13.33 6.98 18.81
C GLY A 102 -13.08 5.88 19.84
N TYR A 103 -11.82 5.62 20.24
CA TYR A 103 -11.51 4.66 21.30
C TYR A 103 -11.60 5.32 22.68
N ALA A 104 -12.35 4.70 23.59
CA ALA A 104 -12.41 5.14 24.98
C ALA A 104 -11.03 5.09 25.64
N ASN A 105 -10.68 6.10 26.45
CA ASN A 105 -9.45 6.13 27.24
C ASN A 105 -8.12 6.04 26.43
N SER A 106 -8.14 6.34 25.12
CA SER A 106 -6.97 6.28 24.22
C SER A 106 -6.66 7.62 23.53
N LYS A 107 -6.89 8.73 24.21
CA LYS A 107 -6.56 10.06 23.67
C LYS A 107 -5.04 10.24 23.66
N VAL A 108 -4.46 10.36 22.47
CA VAL A 108 -3.01 10.54 22.28
C VAL A 108 -2.70 12.02 22.10
N GLU A 109 -2.03 12.62 23.09
CA GLU A 109 -1.64 14.04 23.08
C GLU A 109 -0.12 14.22 23.05
N ASN A 110 0.63 13.20 23.45
CA ASN A 110 2.09 13.21 23.50
C ASN A 110 2.67 11.81 23.25
N PHE A 111 4.00 11.69 23.24
CA PHE A 111 4.71 10.41 23.17
C PHE A 111 5.30 10.00 24.53
N THR A 112 4.65 10.37 25.63
CA THR A 112 5.07 9.98 26.98
C THR A 112 3.88 9.40 27.74
N THR A 113 3.17 10.24 28.50
CA THR A 113 2.10 9.83 29.43
C THR A 113 0.86 9.27 28.73
N SER A 114 0.56 9.68 27.49
CA SER A 114 -0.58 9.15 26.72
C SER A 114 -0.48 7.64 26.41
N TRP A 115 0.71 7.06 26.52
CA TRP A 115 0.98 5.65 26.17
C TRP A 115 1.13 4.74 27.39
N ARG A 116 1.21 5.35 28.59
CA ARG A 116 1.57 4.68 29.84
C ARG A 116 0.63 3.53 30.22
N ASN A 117 -0.68 3.67 29.96
CA ASN A 117 -1.68 2.66 30.32
C ASN A 117 -1.83 1.54 29.25
N GLY A 118 -1.05 1.59 28.17
CA GLY A 118 -1.06 0.60 27.09
C GLY A 118 -2.26 0.65 26.13
N LEU A 119 -3.31 1.41 26.44
CA LEU A 119 -4.54 1.42 25.63
C LEU A 119 -4.32 2.02 24.24
N ALA A 120 -3.46 3.04 24.10
CA ALA A 120 -3.12 3.63 22.82
C ALA A 120 -2.47 2.61 21.86
N PHE A 121 -1.56 1.76 22.35
CA PHE A 121 -0.96 0.70 21.52
C PHE A 121 -2.00 -0.32 21.04
N ASN A 122 -2.88 -0.76 21.94
CA ASN A 122 -3.95 -1.69 21.61
C ASN A 122 -4.94 -1.09 20.60
N ALA A 123 -5.31 0.19 20.75
CA ALA A 123 -6.18 0.91 19.83
C ALA A 123 -5.56 1.02 18.43
N LEU A 124 -4.25 1.28 18.34
CA LEU A 124 -3.55 1.30 17.05
C LEU A 124 -3.60 -0.04 16.34
N ILE A 125 -3.37 -1.14 17.04
CA ILE A 125 -3.48 -2.49 16.47
C ILE A 125 -4.93 -2.75 16.04
N HIS A 126 -5.90 -2.55 16.94
CA HIS A 126 -7.31 -2.81 16.66
C HIS A 126 -7.86 -1.99 15.48
N SER A 127 -7.43 -0.73 15.33
CA SER A 127 -7.86 0.13 14.21
C SER A 127 -7.42 -0.36 12.83
N HIS A 128 -6.39 -1.21 12.75
CA HIS A 128 -5.92 -1.81 11.51
C HIS A 128 -6.30 -3.29 11.38
N ARG A 129 -6.32 -4.00 12.51
CA ARG A 129 -6.55 -5.44 12.63
C ARG A 129 -7.46 -5.72 13.83
N PRO A 130 -8.77 -5.47 13.69
CA PRO A 130 -9.72 -5.64 14.79
C PRO A 130 -9.82 -7.11 15.23
N ASP A 131 -9.45 -8.04 14.35
CA ASP A 131 -9.40 -9.47 14.62
C ASP A 131 -8.35 -9.90 15.66
N LEU A 132 -7.37 -9.05 15.97
CA LEU A 132 -6.25 -9.40 16.84
C LEU A 132 -6.39 -8.95 18.30
N ILE A 133 -7.29 -8.00 18.59
CA ILE A 133 -7.41 -7.37 19.90
C ILE A 133 -8.88 -7.30 20.29
N ASN A 134 -9.26 -7.82 21.46
CA ASN A 134 -10.57 -7.54 22.03
C ASN A 134 -10.51 -6.25 22.85
N TYR A 135 -10.67 -5.11 22.20
CA TYR A 135 -10.46 -3.80 22.84
C TYR A 135 -11.44 -3.53 23.99
N GLU A 136 -12.70 -3.97 23.86
CA GLU A 136 -13.75 -3.75 24.86
C GLU A 136 -13.48 -4.43 26.21
N SER A 137 -12.66 -5.48 26.20
CA SER A 137 -12.25 -6.20 27.40
C SER A 137 -11.11 -5.51 28.18
N LEU A 138 -10.46 -4.50 27.59
CA LEU A 138 -9.30 -3.85 28.18
C LEU A 138 -9.69 -2.80 29.22
N SER A 139 -8.95 -2.77 30.32
CA SER A 139 -9.18 -1.84 31.44
C SER A 139 -8.01 -0.86 31.57
N PRO A 140 -8.25 0.45 31.75
CA PRO A 140 -7.19 1.43 32.00
C PRO A 140 -6.37 1.14 33.26
N GLN A 141 -6.92 0.38 34.22
CA GLN A 141 -6.26 0.05 35.48
C GLN A 141 -5.17 -1.03 35.31
N ASP A 142 -5.27 -1.90 34.28
CA ASP A 142 -4.30 -2.94 34.00
C ASP A 142 -3.26 -2.50 32.96
N ALA A 143 -2.47 -1.47 33.32
CA ALA A 143 -1.48 -0.89 32.42
C ALA A 143 -0.44 -1.90 31.91
N ILE A 144 0.11 -2.72 32.81
CA ILE A 144 1.14 -3.72 32.47
C ILE A 144 0.55 -4.82 31.58
N GLY A 145 -0.65 -5.32 31.89
CA GLY A 145 -1.34 -6.30 31.06
C GLY A 145 -1.63 -5.77 29.67
N ASN A 146 -2.15 -4.55 29.56
CA ASN A 146 -2.44 -3.90 28.27
C ASN A 146 -1.17 -3.72 27.42
N LEU A 147 -0.07 -3.25 28.04
CA LEU A 147 1.20 -3.05 27.35
C LEU A 147 1.76 -4.38 26.83
N ASN A 148 1.84 -5.40 27.68
CA ASN A 148 2.31 -6.71 27.28
C ASN A 148 1.42 -7.34 26.20
N ASN A 149 0.09 -7.20 26.30
CA ASN A 149 -0.83 -7.68 25.28
C ASN A 149 -0.53 -7.05 23.91
N ALA A 150 -0.38 -5.72 23.85
CA ALA A 150 -0.07 -5.04 22.60
C ALA A 150 1.29 -5.48 22.04
N PHE A 151 2.32 -5.56 22.90
CA PHE A 151 3.68 -5.89 22.48
C PHE A 151 3.78 -7.34 21.98
N ASP A 152 3.13 -8.27 22.68
CA ASP A 152 3.07 -9.68 22.29
C ASP A 152 2.32 -9.89 20.98
N VAL A 153 1.19 -9.20 20.78
CA VAL A 153 0.44 -9.28 19.53
C VAL A 153 1.24 -8.67 18.39
N ALA A 154 1.89 -7.53 18.62
CA ALA A 154 2.72 -6.88 17.62
C ALA A 154 3.89 -7.77 17.17
N GLU A 155 4.58 -8.42 18.10
CA GLU A 155 5.69 -9.32 17.77
C GLU A 155 5.19 -10.62 17.12
N LYS A 156 4.25 -11.33 17.74
CA LYS A 156 3.85 -12.68 17.31
C LYS A 156 2.95 -12.70 16.08
N LYS A 157 2.17 -11.63 15.84
CA LYS A 157 1.15 -11.59 14.77
C LYS A 157 1.45 -10.57 13.67
N LEU A 158 2.22 -9.52 13.97
CA LEU A 158 2.52 -8.45 13.02
C LEU A 158 4.01 -8.36 12.68
N ASP A 159 4.87 -9.19 13.27
CA ASP A 159 6.33 -9.18 13.05
C ASP A 159 6.97 -7.81 13.36
N ILE A 160 6.37 -7.06 14.29
CA ILE A 160 6.91 -5.80 14.80
C ILE A 160 7.78 -6.13 16.02
N ALA A 161 9.10 -5.99 15.86
CA ALA A 161 10.06 -6.27 16.92
C ALA A 161 9.74 -5.53 18.22
N ARG A 162 9.67 -6.25 19.34
CA ARG A 162 9.45 -5.68 20.66
C ARG A 162 10.67 -4.87 21.12
N LEU A 163 10.54 -3.54 21.16
CA LEU A 163 11.63 -2.63 21.56
C LEU A 163 11.53 -2.14 23.00
N LEU A 164 10.36 -2.26 23.62
CA LEU A 164 10.07 -1.71 24.94
C LEU A 164 9.57 -2.81 25.86
N ASP A 165 9.90 -2.69 27.13
CA ASP A 165 9.30 -3.47 28.19
C ASP A 165 8.17 -2.69 28.86
N ALA A 166 7.13 -3.41 29.30
CA ALA A 166 5.96 -2.79 29.89
C ALA A 166 6.30 -1.98 31.16
N GLU A 167 7.30 -2.45 31.92
CA GLU A 167 7.77 -1.80 33.14
C GLU A 167 8.43 -0.44 32.85
N ASP A 168 9.17 -0.32 31.74
CA ASP A 168 9.82 0.94 31.33
C ASP A 168 8.82 1.98 30.80
N VAL A 169 7.66 1.52 30.32
CA VAL A 169 6.58 2.40 29.83
C VAL A 169 5.61 2.77 30.94
N ASN A 170 5.34 1.89 31.90
CA ASN A 170 4.44 2.18 33.02
C ASN A 170 5.13 2.94 34.17
N VAL A 171 5.84 4.01 33.82
CA VAL A 171 6.47 4.93 34.78
C VAL A 171 5.82 6.31 34.71
N ALA A 172 6.12 7.19 35.67
CA ALA A 172 5.55 8.53 35.72
C ALA A 172 5.86 9.35 34.45
N HIS A 173 7.09 9.21 33.94
CA HIS A 173 7.58 9.93 32.76
C HIS A 173 8.33 8.97 31.83
N PRO A 174 7.61 8.28 30.93
CA PRO A 174 8.23 7.39 29.95
C PRO A 174 9.15 8.17 29.01
N ASP A 175 10.24 7.55 28.55
CA ASP A 175 11.17 8.20 27.61
C ASP A 175 10.51 8.44 26.25
N GLU A 176 10.40 9.72 25.87
CA GLU A 176 9.67 10.13 24.67
C GLU A 176 10.27 9.53 23.41
N LYS A 177 11.60 9.49 23.33
CA LYS A 177 12.32 9.01 22.15
C LYS A 177 12.07 7.53 21.93
N SER A 178 12.10 6.74 23.00
CA SER A 178 11.84 5.31 22.99
C SER A 178 10.41 4.99 22.51
N ILE A 179 9.41 5.74 22.99
CA ILE A 179 8.03 5.62 22.52
C ILE A 179 7.92 5.99 21.03
N ILE A 180 8.49 7.12 20.60
CA ILE A 180 8.47 7.54 19.18
C ILE A 180 9.10 6.47 18.29
N THR A 181 10.26 5.94 18.67
CA THR A 181 10.96 4.89 17.94
C THR A 181 10.06 3.67 17.77
N TYR A 182 9.44 3.20 18.84
CA TYR A 182 8.59 2.03 18.77
C TYR A 182 7.31 2.27 17.97
N VAL A 183 6.60 3.38 18.21
CA VAL A 183 5.37 3.75 17.48
C VAL A 183 5.62 3.93 15.99
N SER A 184 6.79 4.43 15.60
CA SER A 184 7.15 4.55 14.18
C SER A 184 7.28 3.21 13.47
N LEU A 185 7.62 2.12 14.17
CA LEU A 185 7.58 0.77 13.58
C LEU A 185 6.15 0.35 13.24
N TYR A 186 5.18 0.65 14.11
CA TYR A 186 3.76 0.42 13.81
C TYR A 186 3.32 1.20 12.58
N TYR A 187 3.69 2.48 12.49
CA TYR A 187 3.39 3.30 11.32
C TYR A 187 3.91 2.66 10.04
N HIS A 188 5.20 2.33 9.99
CA HIS A 188 5.83 1.76 8.79
C HIS A 188 5.24 0.41 8.41
N HIS A 189 4.97 -0.45 9.38
CA HIS A 189 4.31 -1.74 9.16
C HIS A 189 2.93 -1.56 8.51
N PHE A 190 2.06 -0.73 9.09
CA PHE A 190 0.71 -0.53 8.56
C PHE A 190 0.67 0.30 7.27
N ALA A 191 1.60 1.24 7.08
CA ALA A 191 1.74 1.98 5.84
C ALA A 191 2.17 1.05 4.68
N LYS A 192 3.12 0.15 4.93
CA LYS A 192 3.54 -0.88 3.97
C LYS A 192 2.38 -1.81 3.61
N GLN A 193 1.67 -2.34 4.61
CA GLN A 193 0.51 -3.23 4.40
C GLN A 193 -0.59 -2.54 3.56
N LYS A 194 -0.89 -1.27 3.83
CA LYS A 194 -1.86 -0.50 3.04
C LYS A 194 -1.41 -0.37 1.58
N THR A 195 -0.13 -0.08 1.36
CA THR A 195 0.45 0.10 0.03
C THR A 195 0.36 -1.20 -0.77
N GLU A 196 0.74 -2.33 -0.17
CA GLU A 196 0.62 -3.67 -0.76
C GLU A 196 -0.83 -4.00 -1.13
N MET A 197 -1.79 -3.74 -0.24
CA MET A 197 -3.21 -3.96 -0.52
C MET A 197 -3.73 -3.10 -1.69
N THR A 198 -3.32 -1.82 -1.76
CA THR A 198 -3.68 -0.96 -2.89
C THR A 198 -3.05 -1.40 -4.21
N GLY A 199 -1.82 -1.92 -4.16
CA GLY A 199 -1.14 -2.51 -5.31
C GLY A 199 -1.91 -3.72 -5.84
N ALA A 200 -2.29 -4.64 -4.95
CA ALA A 200 -3.09 -5.81 -5.28
C ALA A 200 -4.44 -5.43 -5.92
N ARG A 201 -5.16 -4.44 -5.38
CA ARG A 201 -6.42 -3.95 -5.98
C ARG A 201 -6.22 -3.36 -7.38
N ARG A 202 -5.13 -2.64 -7.63
CA ARG A 202 -4.81 -2.11 -8.97
C ARG A 202 -4.55 -3.24 -9.96
N VAL A 203 -3.80 -4.26 -9.55
CA VAL A 203 -3.56 -5.46 -10.38
C VAL A 203 -4.86 -6.17 -10.70
N ALA A 204 -5.71 -6.41 -9.68
CA ALA A 204 -7.02 -7.04 -9.88
C ALA A 204 -7.91 -6.28 -10.87
N LYS A 205 -7.88 -4.93 -10.82
CA LYS A 205 -8.62 -4.10 -11.78
C LYS A 205 -8.10 -4.28 -13.21
N ILE A 206 -6.79 -4.30 -13.41
CA ILE A 206 -6.18 -4.52 -14.74
C ILE A 206 -6.55 -5.89 -15.27
N VAL A 207 -6.44 -6.94 -14.45
CA VAL A 207 -6.83 -8.31 -14.82
C VAL A 207 -8.30 -8.36 -15.22
N GLY A 208 -9.19 -7.73 -14.45
CA GLY A 208 -10.61 -7.65 -14.79
C GLY A 208 -10.87 -6.98 -16.15
N SER A 209 -10.16 -5.87 -16.44
CA SER A 209 -10.26 -5.21 -17.75
C SER A 209 -9.75 -6.07 -18.91
N LEU A 210 -8.67 -6.84 -18.70
CA LEU A 210 -8.16 -7.76 -19.72
C LEU A 210 -9.16 -8.88 -19.99
N MET A 211 -9.73 -9.49 -18.95
CA MET A 211 -10.75 -10.53 -19.11
C MET A 211 -11.99 -10.03 -19.87
N SER A 212 -12.45 -8.81 -19.59
CA SER A 212 -13.55 -8.21 -20.35
C SER A 212 -13.19 -7.95 -21.81
N SER A 213 -11.93 -7.61 -22.10
CA SER A 213 -11.43 -7.42 -23.46
C SER A 213 -11.37 -8.74 -24.22
N ASP A 214 -10.88 -9.80 -23.57
CA ASP A 214 -10.81 -11.15 -24.17
C ASP A 214 -12.22 -11.66 -24.49
N GLN A 215 -13.18 -11.51 -23.57
CA GLN A 215 -14.58 -11.88 -23.81
C GLN A 215 -15.17 -11.11 -24.99
N LEU A 216 -14.90 -9.80 -25.08
CA LEU A 216 -15.40 -8.98 -26.19
C LEU A 216 -14.80 -9.43 -27.53
N GLN A 217 -13.54 -9.88 -27.54
CA GLN A 217 -12.91 -10.45 -28.73
C GLN A 217 -13.58 -11.78 -29.13
N GLU A 218 -13.81 -12.68 -28.18
CA GLU A 218 -14.49 -13.95 -28.46
C GLU A 218 -15.91 -13.74 -29.01
N ASP A 219 -16.67 -12.84 -28.38
CA ASP A 219 -18.01 -12.47 -28.83
C ASP A 219 -17.97 -11.87 -30.25
N TYR A 220 -16.97 -11.03 -30.53
CA TYR A 220 -16.74 -10.45 -31.86
C TYR A 220 -16.48 -11.54 -32.89
N GLU A 221 -15.56 -12.46 -32.62
CA GLU A 221 -15.19 -13.54 -33.54
C GLU A 221 -16.37 -14.47 -33.83
N ALA A 222 -17.16 -14.81 -32.80
CA ALA A 222 -18.36 -15.61 -32.94
C ALA A 222 -19.42 -14.93 -33.80
N LEU A 223 -19.73 -13.66 -33.51
CA LEU A 223 -20.72 -12.87 -34.26
C LEU A 223 -20.32 -12.66 -35.72
N CYS A 224 -19.04 -12.33 -35.97
CA CYS A 224 -18.50 -12.20 -37.32
C CYS A 224 -18.63 -13.51 -38.10
N SER A 225 -18.27 -14.63 -37.47
CA SER A 225 -18.34 -15.95 -38.09
C SER A 225 -19.78 -16.33 -38.45
N GLU A 226 -20.75 -16.11 -37.54
CA GLU A 226 -22.16 -16.36 -37.80
C GLU A 226 -22.71 -15.48 -38.94
N LEU A 227 -22.39 -14.18 -38.92
CA LEU A 227 -22.85 -13.25 -39.94
C LEU A 227 -22.27 -13.59 -41.32
N LEU A 228 -20.97 -13.91 -41.40
CA LEU A 228 -20.33 -14.31 -42.66
C LEU A 228 -20.95 -15.58 -43.22
N LEU A 229 -21.18 -16.59 -42.38
CA LEU A 229 -21.81 -17.85 -42.77
C LEU A 229 -23.23 -17.61 -43.29
N TRP A 230 -24.02 -16.76 -42.60
CA TRP A 230 -25.35 -16.37 -43.06
C TRP A 230 -25.33 -15.65 -44.40
N ILE A 231 -24.41 -14.70 -44.61
CA ILE A 231 -24.26 -13.98 -45.89
C ILE A 231 -23.94 -14.95 -47.01
N GLN A 232 -22.98 -15.86 -46.81
CA GLN A 232 -22.58 -16.85 -47.82
C GLN A 232 -23.75 -17.75 -48.19
N GLN A 233 -24.46 -18.31 -47.22
CA GLN A 233 -25.64 -19.15 -47.46
C GLN A 233 -26.76 -18.40 -48.20
N THR A 234 -27.02 -17.16 -47.79
CA THR A 234 -28.05 -16.31 -48.39
C THR A 234 -27.72 -15.97 -49.84
N ILE A 235 -26.45 -15.69 -50.15
CA ILE A 235 -25.99 -15.47 -51.53
C ILE A 235 -26.20 -16.73 -52.37
N THR A 236 -25.86 -17.91 -51.85
CA THR A 236 -26.10 -19.18 -52.56
C THR A 236 -27.59 -19.41 -52.84
N MET A 237 -28.45 -19.18 -51.84
CA MET A 237 -29.89 -19.34 -51.96
C MET A 237 -30.51 -18.36 -52.96
N LEU A 238 -30.11 -17.08 -52.92
CA LEU A 238 -30.61 -16.05 -53.84
C LEU A 238 -30.08 -16.19 -55.28
N ASN A 239 -28.95 -16.87 -55.47
CA ASN A 239 -28.41 -17.14 -56.80
C ASN A 239 -29.04 -18.36 -57.49
N ASP A 240 -29.87 -19.16 -56.79
CA ASP A 240 -30.57 -20.28 -57.42
C ASP A 240 -31.54 -19.78 -58.50
N ARG A 241 -31.46 -20.39 -59.69
CA ARG A 241 -32.28 -20.05 -60.86
C ARG A 241 -33.30 -21.13 -61.20
N LYS A 242 -33.52 -22.09 -60.30
CA LYS A 242 -34.55 -23.13 -60.45
C LYS A 242 -35.90 -22.60 -59.97
N PHE A 243 -36.73 -22.17 -60.94
CA PHE A 243 -38.07 -21.67 -60.66
C PHE A 243 -39.12 -22.77 -60.84
N PRO A 244 -40.13 -22.86 -59.95
CA PRO A 244 -41.23 -23.79 -60.08
C PRO A 244 -42.10 -23.43 -61.29
N ASN A 245 -42.46 -24.43 -62.10
CA ASN A 245 -43.28 -24.23 -63.29
C ASN A 245 -44.80 -24.19 -62.99
N SER A 246 -45.18 -23.51 -61.91
CA SER A 246 -46.57 -23.31 -61.51
C SER A 246 -46.79 -21.91 -60.95
N LEU A 247 -47.94 -21.31 -61.24
CA LEU A 247 -48.31 -19.98 -60.74
C LEU A 247 -48.24 -19.91 -59.21
N LYS A 248 -48.73 -20.96 -58.54
CA LYS A 248 -48.71 -21.08 -57.08
C LYS A 248 -47.28 -21.11 -56.54
N GLY A 249 -46.39 -21.91 -57.13
CA GLY A 249 -44.99 -21.97 -56.70
C GLY A 249 -44.23 -20.65 -56.88
N ILE A 250 -44.54 -19.88 -57.93
CA ILE A 250 -43.95 -18.55 -58.14
C ILE A 250 -44.50 -17.54 -57.09
N GLN A 251 -45.79 -17.60 -56.76
CA GLN A 251 -46.39 -16.79 -55.70
C GLN A 251 -45.75 -17.08 -54.33
N ASP A 252 -45.51 -18.36 -54.01
CA ASP A 252 -44.86 -18.79 -52.77
C ASP A 252 -43.40 -18.28 -52.70
N GLN A 253 -42.65 -18.34 -53.80
CA GLN A 253 -41.29 -17.76 -53.87
C GLN A 253 -41.28 -16.24 -53.69
N LEU A 254 -42.24 -15.52 -54.27
CA LEU A 254 -42.36 -14.07 -54.12
C LEU A 254 -42.71 -13.69 -52.67
N LEU A 255 -43.54 -14.50 -51.99
CA LEU A 255 -43.87 -14.32 -50.59
C LEU A 255 -42.67 -14.62 -49.68
N ALA A 256 -41.91 -15.68 -49.95
CA ALA A 256 -40.67 -15.99 -49.25
C ALA A 256 -39.61 -14.87 -49.41
N PHE A 257 -39.46 -14.33 -50.63
CA PHE A 257 -38.56 -13.20 -50.86
C PHE A 257 -39.01 -11.92 -50.16
N LYS A 258 -40.32 -11.67 -50.11
CA LYS A 258 -40.90 -10.57 -49.32
C LYS A 258 -40.56 -10.75 -47.84
N ASN A 259 -40.74 -11.95 -47.28
CA ASN A 259 -40.40 -12.26 -45.90
C ASN A 259 -38.90 -12.04 -45.59
N TYR A 260 -38.02 -12.55 -46.45
CA TYR A 260 -36.58 -12.30 -46.35
C TYR A 260 -36.27 -10.81 -46.27
N ARG A 261 -36.85 -10.00 -47.19
CA ARG A 261 -36.59 -8.55 -47.24
C ARG A 261 -37.12 -7.79 -46.03
N THR A 262 -38.26 -8.18 -45.47
CA THR A 262 -38.95 -7.39 -44.43
C THR A 262 -38.71 -7.90 -43.02
N VAL A 263 -38.30 -9.16 -42.84
CA VAL A 263 -38.17 -9.79 -41.52
C VAL A 263 -36.75 -10.27 -41.25
N GLU A 264 -36.16 -11.05 -42.16
CA GLU A 264 -34.87 -11.71 -41.90
C GLU A 264 -33.65 -10.80 -42.15
N LYS A 265 -33.68 -10.02 -43.23
CA LYS A 265 -32.58 -9.13 -43.63
C LYS A 265 -32.41 -7.89 -42.73
N PRO A 266 -33.47 -7.18 -42.29
CA PRO A 266 -33.30 -5.94 -41.53
C PRO A 266 -32.54 -6.06 -40.21
N PRO A 267 -32.77 -7.09 -39.36
CA PRO A 267 -32.00 -7.28 -38.13
C PRO A 267 -30.50 -7.44 -38.36
N LYS A 268 -30.09 -8.09 -39.47
CA LYS A 268 -28.67 -8.28 -39.81
C LYS A 268 -27.97 -6.97 -40.17
N TYR A 269 -28.67 -5.96 -40.71
CA TYR A 269 -28.14 -4.61 -40.90
C TYR A 269 -28.00 -3.86 -39.58
N VAL A 270 -29.00 -3.95 -38.70
CA VAL A 270 -28.93 -3.32 -37.37
C VAL A 270 -27.77 -3.89 -36.57
N PHE A 271 -27.58 -5.22 -36.63
CA PHE A 271 -26.40 -5.87 -36.07
C PHE A 271 -25.10 -5.32 -36.63
N PHE A 272 -24.96 -5.18 -37.96
CA PHE A 272 -23.77 -4.59 -38.60
C PHE A 272 -23.52 -3.13 -38.20
N PHE A 273 -24.56 -2.32 -38.00
CA PHE A 273 -24.40 -0.92 -37.55
C PHE A 273 -24.06 -0.80 -36.06
N LEU A 274 -24.68 -1.60 -35.19
CA LEU A 274 -24.28 -1.70 -33.78
C LEU A 274 -22.79 -2.10 -33.68
N PHE A 275 -22.36 -2.98 -34.58
CA PHE A 275 -20.99 -3.46 -34.69
C PHE A 275 -19.96 -2.37 -35.01
N ILE A 276 -20.24 -1.49 -35.98
CA ILE A 276 -19.35 -0.37 -36.33
C ILE A 276 -19.23 0.62 -35.16
N SER A 277 -20.31 0.81 -34.40
CA SER A 277 -20.34 1.73 -33.27
C SER A 277 -19.46 1.30 -32.08
N LEU A 278 -19.22 -0.01 -31.91
CA LEU A 278 -18.29 -0.54 -30.89
C LEU A 278 -16.83 -0.14 -31.16
N PHE A 279 -16.46 0.17 -32.40
CA PHE A 279 -15.10 0.58 -32.79
C PHE A 279 -14.87 2.10 -32.78
N HIS A 280 -15.92 2.92 -32.81
CA HIS A 280 -15.80 4.38 -32.86
C HIS A 280 -15.86 5.08 -31.49
N ASN A 281 -16.06 4.33 -30.40
CA ASN A 281 -16.17 4.85 -29.04
C ASN A 281 -14.95 4.54 -28.14
N ASN A 282 -13.81 4.15 -28.72
CA ASN A 282 -12.52 4.08 -28.02
C ASN A 282 -11.58 5.17 -28.53
#